data_AF-A0A4P2QGI0-F1
#
_entry.id   AF-A0A4P2QGI0-F1
#
_cell.length_a   1.000
_cell.length_b   1.000
_cell.length_c   1.000
_cell.angle_alpha   90.00
_cell.angle_beta   90.00
_cell.angle_gamma   90.00
#
_symmetry.space_group_name_H-M   'P 1'
#
loop_
_entity.id
_entity.type
_entity.pdbx_description
1 polymer ?
#
loop_
_entity_poly.entity_id
_entity_poly.type
_entity_poly.pdbx_seq_one_letter_code
_entity_poly.pdbx_strand_id
1 'polypeptide(L)'
;MSSRRTWVFAGALAATTLAASAAAAFPHVVREGETLAQIAERTYGRVQMEQVLVAANALDAGAGVPIMPGLRLEVPALGHHRVTAGETWAILAERLLGAADRSDVLALSNDTMPWIEPTDGQEIIVPYNLRYVVGQHDTLLTIAYRFLGKRDNAWMLHKYNHFKKDTLRRGMVILVPLTDLPLTAEGKAEAASAGALVRSEGAGRAREAQRRVDAELPQLASDVRSGRYIDAVARASRLLGYGDLARMQIATLHRHLLEAYVALDATGLAETACAAWREHDPTARLDPIELSPKIVRACTSFTEQHLRLPPPDPAPTEPADAGGAR
;
A
#
# COMPACT_ATOMS: atom_id res chain seq x y z
N MET A 1 -27.81 53.53 -20.10
CA MET A 1 -26.50 53.33 -19.45
C MET A 1 -26.34 51.85 -19.15
N SER A 2 -25.29 51.27 -19.74
CA SER A 2 -24.91 49.86 -19.70
C SER A 2 -24.47 49.44 -18.29
N SER A 3 -24.89 48.26 -17.82
CA SER A 3 -24.20 47.56 -16.74
C SER A 3 -24.12 46.08 -17.06
N ARG A 4 -22.96 45.67 -17.57
CA ARG A 4 -22.57 44.29 -17.82
C ARG A 4 -22.16 43.68 -16.47
N ARG A 5 -22.89 42.67 -16.01
CA ARG A 5 -22.46 41.81 -14.89
C ARG A 5 -21.52 40.74 -15.42
N THR A 6 -20.22 40.97 -15.31
CA THR A 6 -19.17 39.97 -15.52
C THR A 6 -19.08 39.06 -14.31
N TRP A 7 -19.41 37.78 -14.48
CA TRP A 7 -19.12 36.74 -13.50
C TRP A 7 -17.70 36.24 -13.73
N VAL A 8 -16.81 36.45 -12.76
CA VAL A 8 -15.48 35.84 -12.74
C VAL A 8 -15.62 34.52 -11.98
N PHE A 9 -15.63 33.41 -12.70
CA PHE A 9 -15.40 32.09 -12.11
C PHE A 9 -13.92 31.96 -11.78
N ALA A 10 -13.57 32.10 -10.50
CA ALA A 10 -12.26 31.73 -9.99
C ALA A 10 -12.19 30.19 -9.97
N GLY A 11 -11.47 29.61 -10.93
CA GLY A 11 -11.14 28.18 -10.94
C GLY A 11 -10.16 27.89 -9.81
N ALA A 12 -10.62 27.17 -8.79
CA ALA A 12 -9.76 26.63 -7.75
C ALA A 12 -8.94 25.47 -8.35
N LEU A 13 -7.63 25.71 -8.52
CA LEU A 13 -6.66 24.69 -8.87
C LEU A 13 -6.48 23.78 -7.65
N ALA A 14 -7.11 22.61 -7.66
CA ALA A 14 -6.88 21.58 -6.65
C ALA A 14 -5.47 21.02 -6.83
N ALA A 15 -4.52 21.55 -6.05
CA ALA A 15 -3.19 20.98 -5.94
C ALA A 15 -3.30 19.66 -5.15
N THR A 16 -3.35 18.54 -5.86
CA THR A 16 -3.16 17.22 -5.28
C THR A 16 -1.71 17.08 -4.84
N THR A 17 -1.43 17.42 -3.59
CA THR A 17 -0.18 17.08 -2.93
C THR A 17 -0.14 15.56 -2.78
N LEU A 18 0.56 14.87 -3.69
CA LEU A 18 0.99 13.50 -3.46
C LEU A 18 1.86 13.49 -2.20
N ALA A 19 1.28 13.10 -1.07
CA ALA A 19 2.01 12.84 0.15
C ALA A 19 2.99 11.71 -0.15
N ALA A 20 4.27 12.06 -0.30
CA ALA A 20 5.33 11.10 -0.43
C ALA A 20 5.44 10.37 0.91
N SER A 21 4.96 9.13 0.99
CA SER A 21 5.31 8.24 2.09
C SER A 21 6.82 8.07 2.05
N ALA A 22 7.53 8.60 3.06
CA ALA A 22 8.93 8.29 3.27
C ALA A 22 9.00 6.79 3.53
N ALA A 23 9.70 6.07 2.65
CA ALA A 23 9.89 4.64 2.81
C ALA A 23 10.55 4.36 4.17
N ALA A 24 10.06 3.34 4.88
CA ALA A 24 10.59 2.92 6.19
C ALA A 24 12.05 2.41 6.11
N ALA A 25 12.64 2.39 4.92
CA ALA A 25 14.07 2.26 4.72
C ALA A 25 14.45 2.87 3.37
N PHE A 26 15.73 3.17 3.19
CA PHE A 26 16.26 3.64 1.92
C PHE A 26 17.54 2.90 1.53
N PRO A 27 17.82 2.72 0.23
CA PRO A 27 19.04 2.07 -0.20
C PRO A 27 20.26 2.98 -0.02
N HIS A 28 21.35 2.40 0.47
CA HIS A 28 22.69 2.98 0.46
C HIS A 28 23.63 2.07 -0.33
N VAL A 29 24.52 2.65 -1.14
CA VAL A 29 25.54 1.88 -1.88
C VAL A 29 26.88 2.08 -1.19
N VAL A 30 27.45 0.99 -0.67
CA VAL A 30 28.72 1.00 0.05
C VAL A 30 29.82 1.54 -0.87
N ARG A 31 30.56 2.53 -0.38
CA ARG A 31 31.69 3.16 -1.08
C ARG A 31 33.00 2.46 -0.76
N GLU A 32 34.03 2.79 -1.54
CA GLU A 32 35.39 2.28 -1.29
C GLU A 32 35.90 2.72 0.09
N GLY A 33 36.38 1.76 0.88
CA GLY A 33 36.92 2.00 2.23
C GLY A 33 35.89 2.29 3.32
N GLU A 34 34.59 2.25 3.00
CA GLU A 34 33.52 2.54 3.95
C GLU A 34 33.22 1.33 4.85
N THR A 35 33.03 1.57 6.15
CA THR A 35 32.65 0.57 7.15
C THR A 35 31.20 0.77 7.60
N LEU A 36 30.56 -0.28 8.13
CA LEU A 36 29.20 -0.17 8.68
C LEU A 36 29.13 0.83 9.85
N ALA A 37 30.16 0.86 10.70
CA ALA A 37 30.32 1.84 11.77
C ALA A 37 30.30 3.28 11.25
N GLN A 38 31.05 3.57 10.19
CA GLN A 38 31.06 4.90 9.56
C GLN A 38 29.72 5.24 8.91
N ILE A 39 29.06 4.28 8.25
CA ILE A 39 27.71 4.48 7.67
C ILE A 39 26.71 4.79 8.78
N ALA A 40 26.78 4.07 9.90
CA ALA A 40 25.90 4.26 11.05
C ALA A 40 26.13 5.61 11.75
N GLU A 41 27.38 6.00 11.95
CA GLU A 41 27.73 7.31 12.50
C GLU A 41 27.26 8.44 11.59
N ARG A 42 27.52 8.34 10.29
CA ARG A 42 27.09 9.34 9.31
C ARG A 42 25.57 9.47 9.24
N THR A 43 24.87 8.33 9.21
CA THR A 43 23.42 8.28 9.01
C THR A 43 22.64 8.59 10.29
N TYR A 44 23.01 7.97 11.42
CA TYR A 44 22.27 8.01 12.67
C TYR A 44 22.95 8.84 13.78
N GLY A 45 24.18 9.29 13.53
CA GLY A 45 24.98 10.04 14.52
C GLY A 45 25.61 9.17 15.60
N ARG A 46 25.51 7.83 15.49
CA ARG A 46 25.96 6.89 16.52
C ARG A 46 26.53 5.62 15.88
N VAL A 47 27.79 5.33 16.17
CA VAL A 47 28.48 4.11 15.71
C VAL A 47 27.73 2.84 16.15
N GLN A 48 27.11 2.84 17.33
CA GLN A 48 26.38 1.69 17.87
C GLN A 48 25.20 1.25 16.99
N MET A 49 24.70 2.11 16.11
CA MET A 49 23.63 1.77 15.17
C MET A 49 24.10 0.85 14.03
N GLU A 50 25.40 0.55 13.94
CA GLU A 50 25.94 -0.49 13.05
C GLU A 50 25.18 -1.82 13.20
N GLN A 51 24.82 -2.19 14.42
CA GLN A 51 24.08 -3.43 14.68
C GLN A 51 22.69 -3.47 14.01
N VAL A 52 22.06 -2.30 13.80
CA VAL A 52 20.79 -2.20 13.09
C VAL A 52 21.01 -2.46 11.61
N LEU A 53 22.08 -1.94 11.03
CA LEU A 53 22.46 -2.19 9.64
C LEU A 53 22.82 -3.67 9.42
N VAL A 54 23.58 -4.26 10.33
CA VAL A 54 23.91 -5.70 10.31
C VAL A 54 22.64 -6.54 10.27
N ALA A 55 21.73 -6.31 11.22
CA ALA A 55 20.50 -7.07 11.34
C ALA A 55 19.55 -6.87 10.15
N ALA A 56 19.35 -5.61 9.71
CA ALA A 56 18.44 -5.29 8.61
C ALA A 56 18.89 -5.92 7.27
N ASN A 57 20.20 -6.11 7.10
CA ASN A 57 20.80 -6.68 5.90
C ASN A 57 21.23 -8.14 6.06
N ALA A 58 20.87 -8.79 7.18
CA ALA A 58 21.24 -10.18 7.51
C ALA A 58 22.75 -10.48 7.38
N LEU A 59 23.61 -9.51 7.69
CA LEU A 59 25.06 -9.63 7.53
C LEU A 59 25.70 -10.52 8.61
N ASP A 60 24.97 -10.84 9.67
CA ASP A 60 25.36 -11.79 10.72
C ASP A 60 24.84 -13.22 10.46
N ALA A 61 24.18 -13.47 9.33
CA ALA A 61 23.77 -14.82 8.96
C ALA A 61 24.99 -15.71 8.65
N GLY A 62 25.09 -16.87 9.32
CA GLY A 62 26.15 -17.85 9.07
C GLY A 62 27.51 -17.41 9.63
N ALA A 63 28.53 -17.32 8.77
CA ALA A 63 29.89 -16.94 9.15
C ALA A 63 30.13 -15.42 9.17
N GLY A 64 29.09 -14.62 8.92
CA GLY A 64 29.18 -13.19 8.69
C GLY A 64 29.55 -12.85 7.24
N VAL A 65 28.89 -11.84 6.68
CA VAL A 65 29.17 -11.34 5.32
C VAL A 65 29.87 -9.99 5.44
N PRO A 66 31.13 -9.86 5.00
CA PRO A 66 31.79 -8.56 4.98
C PRO A 66 31.12 -7.65 3.95
N ILE A 67 31.00 -6.37 4.26
CA ILE A 67 30.55 -5.38 3.27
C ILE A 67 31.66 -5.13 2.24
N MET A 68 31.27 -4.93 0.99
CA MET A 68 32.17 -4.63 -0.12
C MET A 68 31.65 -3.42 -0.89
N PRO A 69 32.54 -2.63 -1.53
CA PRO A 69 32.12 -1.53 -2.38
C PRO A 69 31.12 -2.01 -3.45
N GLY A 70 30.06 -1.23 -3.65
CA GLY A 70 28.96 -1.56 -4.57
C GLY A 70 27.83 -2.42 -3.96
N LEU A 71 28.01 -2.96 -2.76
CA LEU A 71 26.93 -3.62 -2.03
C LEU A 71 25.80 -2.61 -1.74
N ARG A 72 24.56 -2.98 -2.07
CA ARG A 72 23.37 -2.18 -1.72
C ARG A 72 22.88 -2.63 -0.36
N LEU A 73 22.94 -1.73 0.62
CA LEU A 73 22.39 -1.91 1.95
C LEU A 73 21.01 -1.26 2.04
N GLU A 74 20.10 -1.92 2.72
CA GLU A 74 18.90 -1.31 3.27
C GLU A 74 19.29 -0.54 4.54
N VAL A 75 18.95 0.75 4.58
CA VAL A 75 19.18 1.63 5.72
C VAL A 75 17.82 1.94 6.36
N PRO A 76 17.51 1.34 7.53
CA PRO A 76 16.25 1.57 8.23
C PRO A 76 16.00 3.04 8.57
N ALA A 77 14.75 3.48 8.46
CA ALA A 77 14.30 4.82 8.83
C ALA A 77 12.88 4.75 9.40
N LEU A 78 12.48 5.76 10.18
CA LEU A 78 11.08 5.86 10.61
C LEU A 78 10.20 6.23 9.42
N GLY A 79 9.10 5.48 9.25
CA GLY A 79 8.03 5.89 8.34
C GLY A 79 7.27 7.07 8.94
N HIS A 80 6.56 7.80 8.09
CA HIS A 80 5.65 8.86 8.51
C HIS A 80 4.31 8.66 7.82
N HIS A 81 3.23 8.85 8.56
CA HIS A 81 1.87 8.76 8.04
C HIS A 81 1.06 9.96 8.49
N ARG A 82 0.27 10.53 7.57
CA ARG A 82 -0.68 11.58 7.91
C ARG A 82 -2.05 10.96 8.08
N VAL A 83 -2.56 11.02 9.29
CA VAL A 83 -3.84 10.45 9.69
C VAL A 83 -4.96 11.10 8.90
N THR A 84 -5.90 10.29 8.42
CA THR A 84 -7.12 10.73 7.76
C THR A 84 -8.34 10.44 8.62
N ALA A 85 -9.40 11.24 8.47
CA ALA A 85 -10.66 11.07 9.20
C ALA A 85 -11.15 9.61 9.22
N GLY A 86 -11.41 9.10 10.42
CA GLY A 86 -11.91 7.73 10.66
C GLY A 86 -10.83 6.66 10.83
N GLU A 87 -9.54 6.99 10.67
CA GLU A 87 -8.46 6.06 11.00
C GLU A 87 -8.31 5.89 12.52
N THR A 88 -8.26 4.64 12.99
CA THR A 88 -7.95 4.29 14.39
C THR A 88 -6.57 3.66 14.51
N TRP A 89 -6.01 3.57 15.71
CA TRP A 89 -4.73 2.87 15.93
C TRP A 89 -4.75 1.43 15.45
N ALA A 90 -5.88 0.73 15.60
CA ALA A 90 -6.02 -0.65 15.14
C ALA A 90 -5.93 -0.75 13.61
N ILE A 91 -6.67 0.11 12.88
CA ILE A 91 -6.64 0.15 11.41
C ILE A 91 -5.24 0.53 10.91
N LEU A 92 -4.62 1.53 11.53
CA LEU A 92 -3.28 1.99 11.20
C LEU A 92 -2.24 0.90 11.47
N ALA A 93 -2.31 0.20 12.59
CA ALA A 93 -1.39 -0.87 12.93
C ALA A 93 -1.56 -2.09 12.02
N GLU A 94 -2.79 -2.45 11.65
CA GLU A 94 -3.03 -3.51 10.68
C GLU A 94 -2.40 -3.18 9.32
N ARG A 95 -2.63 -1.98 8.81
CA ARG A 95 -2.12 -1.55 7.50
C ARG A 95 -0.60 -1.32 7.49
N LEU A 96 -0.07 -0.66 8.51
CA LEU A 96 1.32 -0.15 8.52
C LEU A 96 2.28 -1.10 9.24
N LEU A 97 1.81 -1.79 10.28
CA LEU A 97 2.61 -2.71 11.08
C LEU A 97 2.25 -4.18 10.83
N GLY A 98 1.19 -4.46 10.06
CA GLY A 98 0.79 -5.80 9.64
C GLY A 98 -0.15 -6.55 10.59
N ALA A 99 -0.54 -5.97 11.73
CA ALA A 99 -1.53 -6.55 12.63
C ALA A 99 -2.18 -5.48 13.52
N ALA A 100 -3.51 -5.58 13.72
CA ALA A 100 -4.27 -4.60 14.49
C ALA A 100 -3.85 -4.50 15.96
N ASP A 101 -3.44 -5.60 16.57
CA ASP A 101 -3.02 -5.67 17.98
C ASP A 101 -1.62 -5.08 18.25
N ARG A 102 -0.95 -4.59 17.21
CA ARG A 102 0.27 -3.77 17.30
C ARG A 102 -0.06 -2.28 17.53
N SER A 103 -1.34 -1.93 17.64
CA SER A 103 -1.85 -0.58 17.94
C SER A 103 -1.16 0.07 19.12
N ASP A 104 -0.93 -0.68 20.20
CA ASP A 104 -0.36 -0.12 21.42
C ASP A 104 1.06 0.38 21.21
N VAL A 105 1.86 -0.35 20.44
CA VAL A 105 3.24 0.06 20.12
C VAL A 105 3.21 1.27 19.20
N LEU A 106 2.29 1.32 18.23
CA LEU A 106 2.14 2.48 17.37
C LEU A 106 1.76 3.75 18.16
N ALA A 107 0.78 3.64 19.05
CA ALA A 107 0.34 4.73 19.92
C ALA A 107 1.49 5.18 20.86
N LEU A 108 2.13 4.25 21.57
CA LEU A 108 3.23 4.58 22.48
C LEU A 108 4.44 5.20 21.78
N SER A 109 4.71 4.81 20.52
CA SER A 109 5.79 5.41 19.72
C SER A 109 5.50 6.87 19.36
N ASN A 110 4.23 7.27 19.38
CA ASN A 110 3.76 8.62 19.08
C ASN A 110 3.40 9.41 20.35
N ASP A 111 4.00 9.03 21.48
CA ASP A 111 3.82 9.66 22.80
C ASP A 111 2.35 9.80 23.22
N THR A 112 1.51 8.83 22.82
CA THR A 112 0.08 8.80 23.15
C THR A 112 -0.33 7.47 23.76
N MET A 113 -1.55 7.44 24.27
CA MET A 113 -2.15 6.27 24.90
C MET A 113 -2.97 5.48 23.88
N PRO A 114 -3.00 4.14 23.95
CA PRO A 114 -3.73 3.32 22.97
C PRO A 114 -5.24 3.57 22.90
N TRP A 115 -5.85 4.11 23.97
CA TRP A 115 -7.29 4.44 24.02
C TRP A 115 -7.62 5.86 23.54
N ILE A 116 -6.61 6.64 23.14
CA ILE A 116 -6.80 8.00 22.59
C ILE A 116 -6.49 7.93 21.11
N GLU A 117 -7.54 7.88 20.28
CA GLU A 117 -7.40 7.76 18.82
C GLU A 117 -6.68 8.97 18.20
N PRO A 118 -5.96 8.78 17.08
CA PRO A 118 -5.28 9.87 16.42
C PRO A 118 -6.27 10.83 15.77
N THR A 119 -5.88 12.10 15.68
CA THR A 119 -6.74 13.16 15.11
C THR A 119 -6.55 13.27 13.60
N ASP A 120 -7.60 13.64 12.87
CA ASP A 120 -7.50 13.92 11.43
C ASP A 120 -6.40 14.96 11.13
N GLY A 121 -5.57 14.68 10.14
CA GLY A 121 -4.43 15.50 9.74
C GLY A 121 -3.20 15.40 10.63
N GLN A 122 -3.24 14.65 11.75
CA GLN A 122 -2.09 14.40 12.61
C GLN A 122 -1.00 13.63 11.85
N GLU A 123 0.24 14.08 11.94
CA GLU A 123 1.39 13.33 11.44
C GLU A 123 1.91 12.41 12.54
N ILE A 124 2.03 11.13 12.24
CA ILE A 124 2.51 10.10 13.16
C ILE A 124 3.77 9.45 12.59
N ILE A 125 4.67 9.07 13.47
CA ILE A 125 5.79 8.18 13.14
C ILE A 125 5.28 6.74 13.05
N VAL A 126 5.86 5.99 12.13
CA VAL A 126 5.61 4.56 11.93
C VAL A 126 6.92 3.84 12.24
N PRO A 127 6.97 3.03 13.32
CA PRO A 127 8.16 2.25 13.66
C PRO A 127 8.62 1.35 12.51
N TYR A 128 9.93 1.18 12.37
CA TYR A 128 10.48 0.24 11.41
C TYR A 128 10.46 -1.19 11.97
N ASN A 129 9.85 -2.11 11.24
CA ASN A 129 9.78 -3.52 11.63
C ASN A 129 11.05 -4.28 11.23
N LEU A 130 12.07 -4.21 12.08
CA LEU A 130 13.31 -4.95 11.89
C LEU A 130 13.04 -6.45 12.02
N ARG A 131 13.31 -7.19 10.94
CA ARG A 131 13.29 -8.66 10.92
C ARG A 131 14.60 -9.17 11.51
N TYR A 132 14.55 -9.69 12.72
CA TYR A 132 15.73 -10.18 13.42
C TYR A 132 15.70 -11.71 13.52
N VAL A 133 16.80 -12.35 13.12
CA VAL A 133 17.00 -13.80 13.28
C VAL A 133 17.64 -14.05 14.64
N VAL A 134 16.93 -14.77 15.51
CA VAL A 134 17.37 -15.06 16.88
C VAL A 134 18.65 -15.91 16.88
N GLY A 135 19.69 -15.42 17.57
CA GLY A 135 20.95 -16.11 17.80
C GLY A 135 20.90 -17.15 18.92
N GLN A 136 22.02 -17.85 19.13
CA GLN A 136 22.10 -18.94 20.13
C GLN A 136 21.99 -18.44 21.58
N HIS A 137 22.47 -17.21 21.85
CA HIS A 137 22.52 -16.62 23.19
C HIS A 137 21.48 -15.50 23.37
N ASP A 138 20.55 -15.39 22.43
CA ASP A 138 19.54 -14.35 22.48
C ASP A 138 18.41 -14.69 23.44
N THR A 139 17.97 -13.66 24.16
CA THR A 139 16.77 -13.63 24.98
C THR A 139 15.99 -12.38 24.61
N LEU A 140 14.69 -12.33 24.92
CA LEU A 140 13.93 -11.09 24.70
C LEU A 140 14.54 -9.89 25.43
N LEU A 141 15.18 -10.09 26.58
CA LEU A 141 15.84 -9.02 27.34
C LEU A 141 17.10 -8.50 26.65
N THR A 142 17.93 -9.41 26.09
CA THR A 142 19.15 -8.99 25.39
C THR A 142 18.81 -8.31 24.07
N ILE A 143 17.80 -8.81 23.35
CA ILE A 143 17.30 -8.19 22.12
C ILE A 143 16.70 -6.81 22.41
N ALA A 144 15.85 -6.69 23.44
CA ALA A 144 15.25 -5.41 23.83
C ALA A 144 16.30 -4.39 24.24
N TYR A 145 17.31 -4.79 25.01
CA TYR A 145 18.43 -3.90 25.33
C TYR A 145 19.22 -3.47 24.09
N ARG A 146 19.51 -4.43 23.20
CA ARG A 146 20.28 -4.21 21.98
C ARG A 146 19.61 -3.18 21.06
N PHE A 147 18.32 -3.34 20.79
CA PHE A 147 17.64 -2.57 19.75
C PHE A 147 16.67 -1.50 20.27
N LEU A 148 16.12 -1.66 21.48
CA LEU A 148 15.20 -0.71 22.10
C LEU A 148 15.84 0.05 23.28
N GLY A 149 17.13 -0.19 23.56
CA GLY A 149 17.93 0.47 24.59
C GLY A 149 17.62 0.07 26.04
N LYS A 150 16.49 -0.60 26.31
CA LYS A 150 16.02 -0.95 27.66
C LYS A 150 15.62 -2.43 27.74
N ARG A 151 16.12 -3.13 28.75
CA ARG A 151 15.76 -4.55 29.02
C ARG A 151 14.27 -4.71 29.33
N ASP A 152 13.70 -3.72 30.01
CA ASP A 152 12.28 -3.73 30.39
C ASP A 152 11.35 -3.71 29.18
N ASN A 153 11.81 -3.31 28.00
CA ASN A 153 11.00 -3.37 26.77
C ASN A 153 10.83 -4.81 26.23
N ALA A 154 11.33 -5.84 26.93
CA ALA A 154 11.12 -7.24 26.57
C ALA A 154 9.63 -7.63 26.54
N TRP A 155 8.79 -7.05 27.42
CA TRP A 155 7.34 -7.31 27.40
C TRP A 155 6.70 -6.81 26.09
N MET A 156 7.21 -5.70 25.55
CA MET A 156 6.73 -5.14 24.29
C MET A 156 7.05 -6.11 23.15
N LEU A 157 8.28 -6.65 23.09
CA LEU A 157 8.64 -7.66 22.08
C LEU A 157 7.80 -8.93 22.21
N HIS A 158 7.53 -9.36 23.45
CA HIS A 158 6.66 -10.51 23.73
C HIS A 158 5.27 -10.30 23.13
N LYS A 159 4.62 -9.17 23.45
CA LYS A 159 3.29 -8.81 22.95
C LYS A 159 3.28 -8.59 21.43
N TYR A 160 4.24 -7.84 20.90
CA TYR A 160 4.31 -7.43 19.48
C TYR A 160 4.45 -8.60 18.50
N ASN A 161 5.11 -9.67 18.95
CA ASN A 161 5.34 -10.90 18.20
C ASN A 161 4.36 -12.03 18.57
N HIS A 162 3.33 -11.72 19.36
CA HIS A 162 2.29 -12.67 19.78
C HIS A 162 2.85 -13.92 20.45
N PHE A 163 3.95 -13.76 21.20
CA PHE A 163 4.49 -14.85 21.98
C PHE A 163 3.44 -15.27 23.02
N LYS A 164 2.97 -16.51 22.94
CA LYS A 164 2.06 -17.07 23.95
C LYS A 164 2.91 -17.78 25.01
N LYS A 165 2.80 -19.12 25.07
CA LYS A 165 3.66 -19.99 25.88
C LYS A 165 4.99 -20.34 25.20
N ASP A 166 5.17 -19.90 23.95
CA ASP A 166 6.34 -20.25 23.16
C ASP A 166 7.59 -19.53 23.66
N THR A 167 8.63 -20.31 23.89
CA THR A 167 9.96 -19.81 24.22
C THR A 167 10.68 -19.39 22.96
N LEU A 168 11.43 -18.28 23.02
CA LEU A 168 12.32 -17.82 21.96
C LEU A 168 13.31 -18.95 21.56
N ARG A 169 13.48 -19.20 20.27
CA ARG A 169 14.36 -20.26 19.74
C ARG A 169 15.35 -19.69 18.74
N ARG A 170 16.57 -20.22 18.72
CA ARG A 170 17.57 -19.92 17.68
C ARG A 170 16.98 -20.14 16.29
N GLY A 171 17.27 -19.23 15.36
CA GLY A 171 16.81 -19.27 13.97
C GLY A 171 15.37 -18.78 13.79
N MET A 172 14.63 -18.50 14.87
CA MET A 172 13.33 -17.86 14.78
C MET A 172 13.49 -16.44 14.26
N VAL A 173 12.60 -16.02 13.35
CA VAL A 173 12.50 -14.62 12.93
C VAL A 173 11.48 -13.93 13.81
N ILE A 174 11.88 -12.81 14.41
CA ILE A 174 11.00 -11.92 15.16
C ILE A 174 11.01 -10.54 14.54
N LEU A 175 9.98 -9.76 14.83
CA LEU A 175 9.90 -8.34 14.50
C LEU A 175 10.28 -7.51 15.71
N VAL A 176 11.22 -6.60 15.52
CA VAL A 176 11.62 -5.62 16.52
C VAL A 176 11.15 -4.25 16.01
N PRO A 177 10.15 -3.61 16.64
CA PRO A 177 9.67 -2.30 16.23
C PRO A 177 10.68 -1.24 16.67
N LEU A 178 11.50 -0.76 15.73
CA LEU A 178 12.45 0.33 16.01
C LEU A 178 11.69 1.65 15.99
N THR A 179 11.60 2.27 17.17
CA THR A 179 10.87 3.52 17.40
C THR A 179 11.79 4.74 17.45
N ASP A 180 13.09 4.53 17.69
CA ASP A 180 14.11 5.58 17.78
C ASP A 180 15.21 5.33 16.75
N LEU A 181 15.04 5.91 15.56
CA LEU A 181 16.02 5.91 14.47
C LEU A 181 16.27 7.35 14.00
N PRO A 182 16.98 8.17 14.80
CA PRO A 182 17.21 9.55 14.47
C PRO A 182 18.14 9.62 13.27
N LEU A 183 17.75 10.36 12.24
CA LEU A 183 18.61 10.62 11.08
C LEU A 183 19.33 11.96 11.26
N THR A 184 20.63 11.98 10.96
CA THR A 184 21.41 13.22 10.83
C THR A 184 20.92 14.03 9.63
N ALA A 185 21.41 15.27 9.48
CA ALA A 185 21.12 16.06 8.27
C ALA A 185 21.56 15.33 6.99
N GLU A 186 22.71 14.65 7.04
CA GLU A 186 23.25 13.86 5.93
C GLU A 186 22.39 12.61 5.67
N GLY A 187 21.98 11.89 6.71
CA GLY A 187 21.09 10.74 6.59
C GLY A 187 19.73 11.12 6.00
N LYS A 188 19.16 12.27 6.40
CA LYS A 188 17.92 12.82 5.83
C LYS A 188 18.07 13.18 4.36
N ALA A 189 19.18 13.83 3.98
CA ALA A 189 19.46 14.18 2.59
C ALA A 189 19.60 12.93 1.71
N GLU A 190 20.27 11.90 2.22
CA GLU A 190 20.42 10.62 1.53
C GLU A 190 19.07 9.92 1.37
N ALA A 191 18.28 9.80 2.44
CA ALA A 191 16.93 9.22 2.39
C ALA A 191 16.03 9.92 1.37
N ALA A 192 16.08 11.26 1.31
CA ALA A 192 15.33 12.05 0.34
C ALA A 192 15.78 11.76 -1.12
N SER A 193 17.09 11.71 -1.37
CA SER A 193 17.65 11.42 -2.70
C SER A 193 17.35 10.00 -3.16
N ALA A 194 17.47 9.02 -2.26
CA ALA A 194 17.18 7.62 -2.52
C ALA A 194 15.68 7.40 -2.77
N GLY A 195 14.81 8.06 -2.00
CA GLY A 195 13.37 8.04 -2.24
C GLY A 195 12.99 8.62 -3.61
N ALA A 196 13.65 9.69 -4.05
CA ALA A 196 13.43 10.23 -5.40
C ALA A 196 13.86 9.25 -6.50
N LEU A 197 15.01 8.59 -6.33
CA LEU A 197 15.49 7.58 -7.26
C LEU A 197 14.52 6.38 -7.34
N VAL A 198 14.13 5.80 -6.20
CA VAL A 198 13.19 4.66 -6.15
C VAL A 198 11.83 5.02 -6.77
N ARG A 199 11.32 6.23 -6.53
CA ARG A 199 10.09 6.71 -7.18
C ARG A 199 10.27 6.83 -8.70
N SER A 200 11.42 7.31 -9.17
CA SER A 200 11.70 7.41 -10.61
C SER A 200 11.78 6.04 -11.29
N GLU A 201 12.41 5.06 -10.65
CA GLU A 201 12.46 3.66 -11.11
C GLU A 201 11.07 3.01 -11.10
N GLY A 202 10.28 3.25 -10.03
CA GLY A 202 8.90 2.81 -9.93
C GLY A 202 7.99 3.37 -11.03
N ALA A 203 8.12 4.67 -11.34
CA ALA A 203 7.42 5.30 -12.45
C ALA A 203 7.81 4.71 -13.82
N GLY A 204 9.05 4.23 -13.98
CA GLY A 204 9.51 3.50 -15.16
C GLY A 204 8.74 2.20 -15.40
N ARG A 205 8.49 1.41 -14.35
CA ARG A 205 7.76 0.12 -14.45
C ARG A 205 6.33 0.28 -14.94
N ALA A 206 5.60 1.30 -14.44
CA ALA A 206 4.25 1.61 -14.92
C ALA A 206 4.25 1.96 -16.41
N ARG A 207 5.20 2.80 -16.85
CA ARG A 207 5.36 3.16 -18.27
C ARG A 207 5.69 1.94 -19.16
N GLU A 208 6.49 1.00 -18.65
CA GLU A 208 6.81 -0.24 -19.38
C GLU A 208 5.59 -1.16 -19.50
N ALA A 209 4.82 -1.34 -18.43
CA ALA A 209 3.57 -2.10 -18.45
C ALA A 209 2.56 -1.52 -19.44
N GLN A 210 2.38 -0.19 -19.42
CA GLN A 210 1.51 0.53 -20.36
C GLN A 210 1.96 0.34 -21.81
N ARG A 211 3.26 0.48 -22.11
CA ARG A 211 3.79 0.28 -23.48
C ARG A 211 3.61 -1.15 -23.98
N ARG A 212 3.73 -2.15 -23.09
CA ARG A 212 3.47 -3.56 -23.44
C ARG A 212 2.01 -3.78 -23.79
N VAL A 213 1.08 -3.18 -23.04
CA VAL A 213 -0.36 -3.24 -23.37
C VAL A 213 -0.63 -2.53 -24.69
N ASP A 214 -0.12 -1.32 -24.91
CA ASP A 214 -0.30 -0.58 -26.17
C ASP A 214 0.19 -1.38 -27.39
N ALA A 215 1.29 -2.12 -27.24
CA ALA A 215 1.81 -2.97 -28.30
C ALA A 215 0.92 -4.20 -28.60
N GLU A 216 0.19 -4.72 -27.61
CA GLU A 216 -0.67 -5.90 -27.77
C GLU A 216 -2.15 -5.56 -28.08
N LEU A 217 -2.61 -4.34 -27.79
CA LEU A 217 -3.99 -3.90 -28.06
C LEU A 217 -4.44 -4.10 -29.52
N PRO A 218 -3.61 -3.80 -30.55
CA PRO A 218 -4.00 -4.04 -31.94
C PRO A 218 -4.27 -5.51 -32.25
N GLN A 219 -3.49 -6.41 -31.64
CA GLN A 219 -3.69 -7.86 -31.81
C GLN A 219 -4.95 -8.33 -31.10
N LEU A 220 -5.23 -7.83 -29.88
CA LEU A 220 -6.49 -8.09 -29.19
C LEU A 220 -7.70 -7.66 -30.03
N ALA A 221 -7.67 -6.44 -30.58
CA ALA A 221 -8.72 -5.93 -31.44
C ALA A 221 -8.85 -6.74 -32.75
N SER A 222 -7.76 -7.35 -33.25
CA SER A 222 -7.81 -8.30 -34.37
C SER A 222 -8.45 -9.62 -33.98
N ASP A 223 -8.12 -10.16 -32.81
CA ASP A 223 -8.67 -11.42 -32.29
C ASP A 223 -10.20 -11.32 -32.14
N VAL A 224 -10.70 -10.22 -31.56
CA VAL A 224 -12.15 -9.95 -31.43
C VAL A 224 -12.82 -9.81 -32.80
N ARG A 225 -12.30 -8.97 -33.70
CA ARG A 225 -12.89 -8.78 -35.05
C ARG A 225 -12.89 -10.05 -35.90
N SER A 226 -11.93 -10.95 -35.69
CA SER A 226 -11.81 -12.21 -36.42
C SER A 226 -12.64 -13.34 -35.79
N GLY A 227 -13.39 -13.07 -34.71
CA GLY A 227 -14.18 -14.06 -34.00
C GLY A 227 -13.36 -15.04 -33.12
N ARG A 228 -12.08 -14.76 -32.87
CA ARG A 228 -11.22 -15.56 -31.97
C ARG A 228 -11.45 -15.17 -30.52
N TYR A 229 -12.68 -15.33 -30.03
CA TYR A 229 -13.10 -14.80 -28.73
C TYR A 229 -12.40 -15.46 -27.54
N ILE A 230 -12.05 -16.75 -27.62
CA ILE A 230 -11.30 -17.45 -26.56
C ILE A 230 -9.88 -16.86 -26.43
N ASP A 231 -9.21 -16.62 -27.55
CA ASP A 231 -7.87 -16.01 -27.58
C ASP A 231 -7.92 -14.56 -27.09
N ALA A 232 -8.98 -13.82 -27.47
CA ALA A 232 -9.20 -12.46 -27.00
C ALA A 232 -9.37 -12.38 -25.48
N VAL A 233 -10.15 -13.30 -24.88
CA VAL A 233 -10.31 -13.39 -23.43
C VAL A 233 -8.97 -13.70 -22.75
N ALA A 234 -8.27 -14.73 -23.20
CA ALA A 234 -6.98 -15.12 -22.63
C ALA A 234 -5.95 -13.98 -22.70
N ARG A 235 -5.87 -13.29 -23.85
CA ARG A 235 -4.98 -12.14 -24.03
C ARG A 235 -5.37 -10.99 -23.12
N ALA A 236 -6.63 -10.56 -23.12
CA ALA A 236 -7.06 -9.42 -22.32
C ALA A 236 -6.89 -9.66 -20.82
N SER A 237 -7.23 -10.86 -20.32
CA SER A 237 -6.98 -11.23 -18.92
C SER A 237 -5.49 -11.19 -18.55
N ARG A 238 -4.61 -11.64 -19.45
CA ARG A 238 -3.16 -11.52 -19.26
C ARG A 238 -2.70 -10.05 -19.24
N LEU A 239 -3.21 -9.22 -20.15
CA LEU A 239 -2.85 -7.80 -20.22
C LEU A 239 -3.29 -7.03 -18.96
N LEU A 240 -4.48 -7.32 -18.44
CA LEU A 240 -4.95 -6.77 -17.15
C LEU A 240 -4.05 -7.19 -15.97
N GLY A 241 -3.34 -8.31 -16.08
CA GLY A 241 -2.39 -8.80 -15.08
C GLY A 241 -1.02 -8.10 -15.08
N TYR A 242 -0.72 -7.18 -16.01
CA TYR A 242 0.59 -6.51 -16.08
C TYR A 242 0.81 -5.38 -15.05
N GLY A 243 -0.19 -5.01 -14.25
CA GLY A 243 -0.05 -4.04 -13.15
C GLY A 243 -0.60 -2.65 -13.49
N ASP A 244 0.17 -1.58 -13.24
CA ASP A 244 -0.27 -0.17 -13.31
C ASP A 244 -0.59 0.30 -14.74
N LEU A 245 -1.80 -0.02 -15.22
CA LEU A 245 -2.30 0.38 -16.53
C LEU A 245 -2.95 1.77 -16.51
N ALA A 246 -2.92 2.45 -17.65
CA ALA A 246 -3.66 3.69 -17.81
C ALA A 246 -5.17 3.39 -17.81
N ARG A 247 -5.96 4.29 -17.22
CA ARG A 247 -7.43 4.16 -17.12
C ARG A 247 -8.08 3.85 -18.49
N MET A 248 -7.64 4.52 -19.55
CA MET A 248 -8.14 4.27 -20.91
C MET A 248 -7.75 2.90 -21.48
N GLN A 249 -6.62 2.32 -21.06
CA GLN A 249 -6.23 0.97 -21.47
C GLN A 249 -7.11 -0.06 -20.78
N ILE A 250 -7.38 0.10 -19.48
CA ILE A 250 -8.29 -0.76 -18.72
C ILE A 250 -9.70 -0.73 -19.35
N ALA A 251 -10.22 0.47 -19.63
CA ALA A 251 -11.49 0.64 -20.33
C ALA A 251 -11.53 -0.11 -21.68
N THR A 252 -10.47 0.03 -22.48
CA THR A 252 -10.34 -0.62 -23.79
C THR A 252 -10.31 -2.16 -23.68
N LEU A 253 -9.54 -2.69 -22.73
CA LEU A 253 -9.45 -4.13 -22.46
C LEU A 253 -10.82 -4.70 -22.03
N HIS A 254 -11.51 -4.02 -21.13
CA HIS A 254 -12.84 -4.43 -20.68
C HIS A 254 -13.91 -4.32 -21.77
N ARG A 255 -13.83 -3.33 -22.66
CA ARG A 255 -14.69 -3.24 -23.84
C ARG A 255 -14.52 -4.45 -24.76
N HIS A 256 -13.28 -4.88 -25.03
CA HIS A 256 -13.02 -6.08 -25.84
C HIS A 256 -13.43 -7.39 -25.12
N LEU A 257 -13.24 -7.48 -23.81
CA LEU A 257 -13.72 -8.60 -23.00
C LEU A 257 -15.24 -8.70 -23.02
N LEU A 258 -15.95 -7.57 -22.89
CA LEU A 258 -17.40 -7.51 -22.99
C LEU A 258 -17.90 -8.08 -24.32
N GLU A 259 -17.30 -7.66 -25.43
CA GLU A 259 -17.64 -8.16 -26.76
C GLU A 259 -17.39 -9.68 -26.88
N ALA A 260 -16.25 -10.16 -26.39
CA ALA A 260 -15.91 -11.58 -26.41
C ALA A 260 -16.84 -12.42 -25.52
N TYR A 261 -17.15 -11.97 -24.29
CA TYR A 261 -18.05 -12.69 -23.38
C TYR A 261 -19.48 -12.73 -23.90
N VAL A 262 -19.95 -11.67 -24.54
CA VAL A 262 -21.25 -11.65 -25.21
C VAL A 262 -21.30 -12.66 -26.37
N ALA A 263 -20.23 -12.75 -27.15
CA ALA A 263 -20.15 -13.71 -28.24
C ALA A 263 -20.07 -15.16 -27.76
N LEU A 264 -19.49 -15.39 -26.58
CA LEU A 264 -19.41 -16.69 -25.90
C LEU A 264 -20.63 -17.00 -25.02
N ASP A 265 -21.67 -16.14 -25.04
CA ASP A 265 -22.89 -16.25 -24.21
C ASP A 265 -22.61 -16.35 -22.69
N ALA A 266 -21.50 -15.77 -22.21
CA ALA A 266 -21.08 -15.71 -20.82
C ALA A 266 -21.64 -14.47 -20.09
N THR A 267 -22.97 -14.45 -19.86
CA THR A 267 -23.72 -13.26 -19.42
C THR A 267 -23.17 -12.58 -18.15
N GLY A 268 -22.87 -13.32 -17.08
CA GLY A 268 -22.38 -12.70 -15.82
C GLY A 268 -20.98 -12.07 -15.95
N LEU A 269 -20.12 -12.65 -16.78
CA LEU A 269 -18.80 -12.09 -17.08
C LEU A 269 -18.91 -10.86 -17.99
N ALA A 270 -19.87 -10.86 -18.92
CA ALA A 270 -20.18 -9.70 -19.75
C ALA A 270 -20.69 -8.52 -18.92
N GLU A 271 -21.59 -8.75 -17.96
CA GLU A 271 -22.09 -7.70 -17.04
C GLU A 271 -20.95 -7.07 -16.24
N THR A 272 -20.09 -7.91 -15.66
CA THR A 272 -18.92 -7.47 -14.89
C THR A 272 -17.95 -6.67 -15.76
N ALA A 273 -17.68 -7.15 -16.98
CA ALA A 273 -16.82 -6.44 -17.92
C ALA A 273 -17.41 -5.09 -18.34
N CYS A 274 -18.73 -4.98 -18.51
CA CYS A 274 -19.37 -3.70 -18.82
C CYS A 274 -19.30 -2.71 -17.66
N ALA A 275 -19.51 -3.16 -16.43
CA ALA A 275 -19.37 -2.31 -15.25
C ALA A 275 -17.96 -1.73 -15.15
N ALA A 276 -16.93 -2.59 -15.29
CA ALA A 276 -15.54 -2.17 -15.28
C ALA A 276 -15.20 -1.22 -16.45
N TRP A 277 -15.71 -1.49 -17.66
CA TRP A 277 -15.52 -0.56 -18.79
C TRP A 277 -16.06 0.84 -18.48
N ARG A 278 -17.28 0.95 -17.95
CA ARG A 278 -17.93 2.24 -17.65
C ARG A 278 -17.32 2.97 -16.45
N GLU A 279 -16.80 2.24 -15.47
CA GLU A 279 -16.05 2.83 -14.36
C GLU A 279 -14.75 3.50 -14.85
N HIS A 280 -14.09 2.88 -15.83
CA HIS A 280 -12.83 3.37 -16.37
C HIS A 280 -13.03 4.33 -17.57
N ASP A 281 -14.17 4.31 -18.24
CA ASP A 281 -14.57 5.32 -19.23
C ASP A 281 -16.01 5.83 -18.93
N PRO A 282 -16.14 6.85 -18.06
CA PRO A 282 -17.45 7.44 -17.73
C PRO A 282 -18.15 8.11 -18.93
N THR A 283 -17.42 8.34 -20.03
CA THR A 283 -17.96 8.96 -21.25
C THR A 283 -18.50 7.93 -22.24
N ALA A 284 -18.32 6.63 -21.97
CA ALA A 284 -18.83 5.54 -22.78
C ALA A 284 -20.35 5.62 -22.94
N ARG A 285 -20.81 5.69 -24.19
CA ARG A 285 -22.24 5.71 -24.54
C ARG A 285 -22.67 4.33 -25.04
N LEU A 286 -23.81 3.85 -24.54
CA LEU A 286 -24.44 2.63 -25.03
C LEU A 286 -25.32 2.98 -26.24
N ASP A 287 -24.71 3.17 -27.40
CA ASP A 287 -25.45 3.45 -28.64
C ASP A 287 -25.94 2.14 -29.27
N PRO A 288 -27.26 1.90 -29.38
CA PRO A 288 -27.81 0.68 -30.00
C PRO A 288 -27.50 0.54 -31.50
N ILE A 289 -27.06 1.61 -32.16
CA ILE A 289 -26.65 1.60 -33.58
C ILE A 289 -25.22 1.07 -33.72
N GLU A 290 -24.33 1.42 -32.77
CA GLU A 290 -22.92 1.02 -32.80
C GLU A 290 -22.63 -0.28 -32.03
N LEU A 291 -23.47 -0.63 -31.05
CA LEU A 291 -23.30 -1.79 -30.19
C LEU A 291 -24.33 -2.88 -30.49
N SER A 292 -23.92 -4.15 -30.34
CA SER A 292 -24.84 -5.26 -30.53
C SER A 292 -25.95 -5.25 -29.45
N PRO A 293 -27.18 -5.69 -29.78
CA PRO A 293 -28.26 -5.78 -28.80
C PRO A 293 -27.91 -6.62 -27.56
N LYS A 294 -27.05 -7.64 -27.73
CA LYS A 294 -26.57 -8.46 -26.62
C LYS A 294 -25.63 -7.67 -25.68
N ILE A 295 -24.77 -6.80 -26.23
CA ILE A 295 -23.90 -5.91 -25.44
C ILE A 295 -24.75 -4.89 -24.66
N VAL A 296 -25.69 -4.23 -25.34
CA VAL A 296 -26.58 -3.26 -24.69
C VAL A 296 -27.31 -3.94 -23.53
N ARG A 297 -27.87 -5.13 -23.75
CA ARG A 297 -28.56 -5.91 -22.72
C ARG A 297 -27.68 -6.20 -21.51
N ALA A 298 -26.45 -6.68 -21.71
CA ALA A 298 -25.50 -6.97 -20.63
C ALA A 298 -25.11 -5.71 -19.83
N CYS A 299 -25.07 -4.55 -20.49
CA CYS A 299 -24.77 -3.29 -19.83
C CYS A 299 -25.97 -2.66 -19.10
N THR A 300 -27.20 -3.08 -19.43
CA THR A 300 -28.44 -2.58 -18.82
C THR A 300 -29.00 -3.53 -17.74
N SER A 301 -28.71 -4.83 -17.80
CA SER A 301 -29.23 -5.84 -16.87
C SER A 301 -28.71 -5.68 -15.44
N PHE A 302 -27.49 -5.15 -15.27
CA PHE A 302 -26.93 -4.81 -13.95
C PHE A 302 -27.77 -3.74 -13.21
N THR A 303 -28.38 -2.81 -13.97
CA THR A 303 -29.27 -1.78 -13.41
C THR A 303 -30.54 -2.39 -12.82
N GLU A 304 -31.05 -3.50 -13.36
CA GLU A 304 -32.24 -4.18 -12.81
C GLU A 304 -31.96 -4.96 -11.52
N GLN A 305 -30.76 -5.52 -11.34
CA GLN A 305 -30.40 -6.21 -10.09
C GLN A 305 -30.20 -5.25 -8.92
N HIS A 306 -29.63 -4.07 -9.15
CA HIS A 306 -29.48 -3.03 -8.12
C HIS A 306 -30.81 -2.38 -7.73
N LEU A 307 -31.78 -2.32 -8.65
CA LEU A 307 -33.15 -1.83 -8.37
C LEU A 307 -34.07 -2.90 -7.76
N ARG A 308 -33.67 -4.18 -7.73
CA ARG A 308 -34.42 -5.28 -7.10
C ARG A 308 -33.99 -5.58 -5.67
N LEU A 309 -32.94 -4.94 -5.16
CA LEU A 309 -32.65 -4.97 -3.73
C LEU A 309 -33.72 -4.12 -3.02
N PRO A 310 -34.51 -4.68 -2.09
CA PRO A 310 -35.42 -3.87 -1.30
C PRO A 310 -34.61 -2.79 -0.56
N PRO A 311 -35.16 -1.58 -0.36
CA PRO A 311 -34.52 -0.60 0.50
C PRO A 311 -34.22 -1.27 1.86
N PRO A 312 -33.10 -0.94 2.52
CA PRO A 312 -32.83 -1.45 3.85
C PRO A 312 -34.05 -1.15 4.73
N ASP A 313 -34.51 -2.16 5.47
CA ASP A 313 -35.66 -2.03 6.36
C ASP A 313 -35.48 -0.77 7.23
N PRO A 314 -36.52 0.06 7.41
CA PRO A 314 -36.45 1.15 8.36
C PRO A 314 -36.06 0.58 9.71
N ALA A 315 -35.08 1.23 10.35
CA ALA A 315 -34.58 0.83 11.66
C ALA A 315 -35.75 0.55 12.62
N PRO A 316 -35.69 -0.53 13.42
CA PRO A 316 -36.78 -0.87 14.32
C PRO A 316 -37.04 0.31 15.25
N THR A 317 -38.28 0.82 15.21
CA THR A 317 -38.78 1.80 16.17
C THR A 317 -38.67 1.20 17.56
N GLU A 318 -37.88 1.84 18.43
CA GLU A 318 -37.80 1.49 19.85
C GLU A 318 -39.22 1.39 20.43
N PRO A 319 -39.53 0.31 21.17
CA PRO A 319 -40.82 0.20 21.84
C PRO A 319 -40.95 1.31 22.88
N ALA A 320 -42.04 2.08 22.75
CA ALA A 320 -42.45 3.08 23.71
C ALA A 320 -42.57 2.43 25.10
N ASP A 321 -41.77 2.95 26.03
CA ASP A 321 -41.73 2.56 27.43
C ASP A 321 -43.08 2.93 28.08
N ALA A 322 -43.96 1.94 28.18
CA ALA A 322 -45.23 2.02 28.89
C ALA A 322 -45.18 1.03 30.06
N GLY A 323 -44.88 1.52 31.26
CA GLY A 323 -44.98 0.68 32.45
C GLY A 323 -44.33 1.24 33.71
N GLY A 324 -44.86 2.34 34.25
CA GLY A 324 -44.66 2.64 35.67
C GLY A 324 -45.33 1.60 36.57
N ALA A 325 -44.65 1.20 37.65
CA ALA A 325 -45.17 0.98 39.01
C ALA A 325 -44.31 -0.02 39.81
N ARG A 326 -43.31 0.48 40.54
CA ARG A 326 -43.19 0.41 42.01
C ARG A 326 -41.84 0.98 42.46
#